data_AF-A0A9D8IT08-F1
#
_entry.id   AF-A0A9D8IT08-F1
#
_cell.length_a   1.000
_cell.length_b   1.000
_cell.length_c   1.000
_cell.angle_alpha   90.00
_cell.angle_beta   90.00
_cell.angle_gamma   90.00
#
_symmetry.space_group_name_H-M   'P 1'
#
loop_
_entity.id
_entity.type
_entity.pdbx_description
1 polymer ?
#
loop_
_entity_poly.entity_id
_entity_poly.type
_entity_poly.pdbx_seq_one_letter_code
_entity_poly.pdbx_strand_id
1 'polypeptide(L)'
;MADDLVESAMAPIRAWLDESSSLAALPPDATTPVFVIMDESIHAPGAEGSSAPAEPEDTQSPRLVIAAWDQLAMVPWTLASRSRRIESLVADDVVETISSIETQRELPLGLDLLPVPKEGARSIFPIPRNSQSRAHGAASPNSDLPSLPGVGELISTHIAPVGKDNASTRAALRLNVNTTPRALLEAAAESAQVSLPDALWTSRGKNKPYRQAVPGGASAELGGTIAFTSSSDCWSFRIDAFVGVARSSWWVVLRRGERGWEIAQRIPIVTEPRE
;
A
#
# COMPACT_ATOMS: atom_id res chain seq x y z
N MET A 1 14.44 19.56 -5.82
CA MET A 1 14.83 18.82 -4.60
C MET A 1 13.78 17.78 -4.21
N ALA A 2 12.55 18.19 -3.83
CA ALA A 2 11.47 17.24 -3.49
C ALA A 2 11.09 16.31 -4.66
N ASP A 3 11.00 16.85 -5.88
CA ASP A 3 10.77 16.04 -7.08
C ASP A 3 11.95 15.12 -7.40
N ASP A 4 13.18 15.62 -7.28
CA ASP A 4 14.41 14.86 -7.53
C ASP A 4 14.52 13.62 -6.63
N LEU A 5 14.06 13.70 -5.38
CA LEU A 5 14.04 12.56 -4.44
C LEU A 5 13.02 11.50 -4.86
N VAL A 6 11.84 11.91 -5.33
CA VAL A 6 10.84 10.96 -5.85
C VAL A 6 11.33 10.32 -7.15
N GLU A 7 11.92 11.11 -8.06
CA GLU A 7 12.51 10.57 -9.29
C GLU A 7 13.62 9.56 -8.98
N SER A 8 14.44 9.83 -7.96
CA SER A 8 15.48 8.89 -7.49
C SER A 8 14.86 7.60 -6.94
N ALA A 9 13.70 7.67 -6.27
CA ALA A 9 12.97 6.49 -5.80
C ALA A 9 12.32 5.68 -6.93
N MET A 10 12.08 6.25 -8.12
CA MET A 10 11.39 5.55 -9.20
C MET A 10 12.22 4.42 -9.81
N ALA A 11 13.55 4.55 -9.85
CA ALA A 11 14.42 3.51 -10.39
C ALA A 11 14.33 2.19 -9.59
N PRO A 12 14.55 2.17 -8.26
CA PRO A 12 14.41 0.94 -7.48
C PRO A 12 12.96 0.42 -7.46
N ILE A 13 11.95 1.31 -7.46
CA ILE A 13 10.53 0.89 -7.57
C ILE A 13 10.28 0.10 -8.86
N ARG A 14 10.76 0.61 -10.00
CA ARG A 14 10.57 -0.06 -11.29
C ARG A 14 11.33 -1.38 -11.37
N ALA A 15 12.59 -1.40 -10.91
CA ALA A 15 13.36 -2.63 -10.83
C ALA A 15 12.64 -3.70 -10.00
N TRP A 16 12.15 -3.33 -8.81
CA TRP A 16 11.37 -4.24 -7.98
C TRP A 16 10.06 -4.70 -8.65
N LEU A 17 9.36 -3.79 -9.33
CA LEU A 17 8.14 -4.11 -10.06
C LEU A 17 8.38 -5.12 -11.18
N ASP A 18 9.49 -5.00 -11.90
CA ASP A 18 9.83 -5.89 -13.02
C ASP A 18 10.37 -7.25 -12.55
N GLU A 19 11.18 -7.27 -11.49
CA GLU A 19 11.89 -8.47 -11.04
C GLU A 19 11.15 -9.24 -9.95
N SER A 20 10.51 -8.54 -9.01
CA SER A 20 10.08 -9.10 -7.73
C SER A 20 8.57 -9.08 -7.52
N SER A 21 7.83 -8.13 -8.07
CA SER A 21 6.38 -8.01 -7.80
C SER A 21 5.57 -9.27 -8.16
N SER A 22 5.98 -10.00 -9.20
CA SER A 22 5.32 -11.25 -9.63
C SER A 22 5.59 -12.45 -8.71
N LEU A 23 6.57 -12.30 -7.81
CA LEU A 23 6.97 -13.28 -6.80
C LEU A 23 6.48 -12.88 -5.40
N ALA A 24 5.94 -11.67 -5.24
CA ALA A 24 5.45 -11.16 -3.98
C ALA A 24 4.35 -12.07 -3.42
N ALA A 25 4.60 -12.61 -2.23
CA ALA A 25 3.66 -13.39 -1.46
C ALA A 25 3.80 -13.02 0.01
N LEU A 26 2.70 -12.67 0.66
CA LEU A 26 2.68 -12.47 2.09
C LEU A 26 2.68 -13.80 2.81
N PRO A 27 3.33 -13.90 3.99
CA PRO A 27 3.15 -15.05 4.84
C PRO A 27 1.68 -15.15 5.33
N PRO A 28 1.20 -16.33 5.75
CA PRO A 28 -0.21 -16.53 6.12
C PRO A 28 -0.65 -15.74 7.36
N ASP A 29 0.29 -15.32 8.20
CA ASP A 29 0.10 -14.54 9.43
C ASP A 29 0.23 -13.03 9.22
N ALA A 30 0.55 -12.58 8.00
CA ALA A 30 0.59 -11.16 7.69
C ALA A 30 -0.80 -10.51 7.87
N THR A 31 -0.84 -9.49 8.72
CA THR A 31 -2.03 -8.68 8.99
C THR A 31 -2.17 -7.50 8.04
N THR A 32 -1.07 -7.07 7.42
CA THR A 32 -1.02 -5.90 6.53
C THR A 32 -0.40 -6.29 5.18
N PRO A 33 -0.87 -5.72 4.05
CA PRO A 33 -0.33 -6.06 2.73
C PRO A 33 0.82 -5.15 2.31
N VAL A 34 1.80 -5.02 3.20
CA VAL A 34 2.95 -4.15 2.99
C VAL A 34 4.21 -4.95 2.67
N PHE A 35 5.00 -4.46 1.72
CA PHE A 35 6.34 -4.94 1.39
C PHE A 35 7.32 -3.78 1.55
N VAL A 36 8.37 -3.96 2.35
CA VAL A 36 9.47 -2.99 2.40
C VAL A 36 10.38 -3.24 1.21
N ILE A 37 10.47 -2.25 0.33
CA ILE A 37 11.27 -2.31 -0.90
C ILE A 37 12.69 -1.84 -0.64
N MET A 38 12.80 -0.75 0.11
CA MET A 38 14.08 -0.09 0.38
C MET A 38 14.00 0.64 1.71
N ASP A 39 15.08 0.58 2.46
CA ASP A 39 15.28 1.37 3.66
C ASP A 39 16.79 1.65 3.78
N GLU A 40 17.24 2.67 3.07
CA GLU A 40 18.67 2.93 2.89
C GLU A 40 19.03 4.39 3.13
N SER A 41 20.18 4.60 3.77
CA SER A 41 20.85 5.89 3.82
C SER A 41 21.59 6.11 2.50
N ILE A 42 21.35 7.24 1.87
CA ILE A 42 21.98 7.65 0.61
C ILE A 42 23.28 8.38 0.94
N HIS A 43 24.41 7.74 0.63
CA HIS A 43 25.70 8.40 0.67
C HIS A 43 25.92 9.18 -0.63
N ALA A 44 26.30 10.46 -0.52
CA ALA A 44 26.58 11.27 -1.70
C ALA A 44 27.84 10.73 -2.43
N PRO A 45 27.77 10.43 -3.74
CA PRO A 45 28.93 9.98 -4.51
C PRO A 45 29.99 11.09 -4.52
N GLY A 46 31.12 10.84 -3.86
CA GLY A 46 32.22 11.82 -3.70
C GLY A 46 32.73 11.99 -2.27
N ALA A 47 32.06 11.43 -1.26
CA ALA A 47 32.53 11.45 0.13
C ALA A 47 33.70 10.48 0.41
N GLU A 48 33.95 9.50 -0.46
CA GLU A 48 34.92 8.41 -0.23
C GLU A 48 36.41 8.82 -0.31
N GLY A 49 36.73 10.10 -0.48
CA GLY A 49 38.11 10.60 -0.59
C GLY A 49 38.48 11.73 0.37
N SER A 50 37.56 12.16 1.24
CA SER A 50 37.84 13.27 2.16
C SER A 50 38.51 12.75 3.43
N SER A 51 39.82 12.94 3.55
CA SER A 51 40.59 12.74 4.79
C SER A 51 40.35 13.86 5.82
N ALA A 52 39.23 14.57 5.72
CA ALA A 52 38.84 15.54 6.72
C ALA A 52 38.51 14.81 8.04
N PRO A 53 38.93 15.35 9.19
CA PRO A 53 38.63 14.76 10.49
C PRO A 53 37.11 14.57 10.60
N ALA A 54 36.70 13.39 11.07
CA ALA A 54 35.31 13.04 11.32
C ALA A 54 34.67 14.11 12.20
N GLU A 55 33.97 15.06 11.59
CA GLU A 55 33.03 15.89 12.32
C GLU A 55 31.97 14.95 12.91
N PRO A 56 31.46 15.25 14.12
CA PRO A 56 30.54 14.39 14.83
C PRO A 56 29.38 13.96 13.91
N GLU A 57 29.10 12.65 13.92
CA GLU A 57 28.21 11.84 13.06
C GLU A 57 26.75 12.35 12.89
N ASP A 58 26.41 13.55 13.37
CA ASP A 58 25.06 14.11 13.35
C ASP A 58 24.70 14.83 12.04
N THR A 59 25.57 14.85 11.03
CA THR A 59 25.22 15.35 9.68
C THR A 59 24.50 14.31 8.84
N GLN A 60 23.25 14.05 9.24
CA GLN A 60 22.06 14.03 8.37
C GLN A 60 22.22 13.44 6.96
N SER A 61 22.82 12.26 6.82
CA SER A 61 22.80 11.57 5.52
C SER A 61 21.35 11.41 5.06
N PRO A 62 20.99 11.83 3.83
CA PRO A 62 19.65 11.64 3.33
C PRO A 62 19.27 10.17 3.43
N ARG A 63 18.06 9.86 3.87
CA ARG A 63 17.57 8.48 3.94
C ARG A 63 16.28 8.35 3.15
N LEU A 64 16.13 7.23 2.46
CA LEU A 64 14.97 6.96 1.63
C LEU A 64 14.37 5.61 2.02
N VAL A 65 13.09 5.65 2.40
CA VAL A 65 12.30 4.48 2.76
C VAL A 65 11.19 4.32 1.74
N ILE A 66 11.05 3.12 1.18
CA ILE A 66 10.03 2.78 0.19
C ILE A 66 9.30 1.53 0.67
N ALA A 67 7.99 1.67 0.85
CA ALA A 67 7.08 0.56 1.12
C ALA A 67 6.07 0.44 -0.02
N ALA A 68 5.63 -0.78 -0.32
CA ALA A 68 4.70 -1.08 -1.40
C ALA A 68 3.47 -1.84 -0.90
N TRP A 69 2.32 -1.53 -1.48
CA TRP A 69 1.05 -2.23 -1.27
C TRP A 69 0.47 -2.64 -2.61
N ASP A 70 -0.02 -3.88 -2.69
CA ASP A 70 -0.75 -4.33 -3.86
C ASP A 70 -2.16 -3.75 -3.82
N GLN A 71 -2.57 -2.96 -4.82
CA GLN A 71 -3.91 -2.38 -4.84
C GLN A 71 -5.01 -3.44 -4.98
N LEU A 72 -4.69 -4.64 -5.47
CA LEU A 72 -5.58 -5.80 -5.49
C LEU A 72 -5.50 -6.62 -4.19
N ALA A 73 -4.62 -6.30 -3.24
CA ALA A 73 -4.64 -6.89 -1.91
C ALA A 73 -5.62 -6.20 -0.95
N MET A 74 -6.23 -5.11 -1.41
CA MET A 74 -6.96 -4.15 -0.59
C MET A 74 -8.40 -4.03 -1.07
N VAL A 75 -9.27 -3.54 -0.19
CA VAL A 75 -10.68 -3.29 -0.48
C VAL A 75 -10.82 -1.93 -1.18
N PRO A 76 -11.43 -1.84 -2.36
CA PRO A 76 -11.74 -0.56 -3.00
C PRO A 76 -12.53 0.35 -2.07
N TRP A 77 -12.11 1.61 -1.96
CA TRP A 77 -12.81 2.61 -1.13
C TRP A 77 -14.32 2.66 -1.40
N THR A 78 -14.73 2.60 -2.66
CA THR A 78 -16.14 2.62 -3.06
C THR A 78 -16.97 1.44 -2.54
N LEU A 79 -16.32 0.32 -2.21
CA LEU A 79 -16.97 -0.81 -1.57
C LEU A 79 -16.96 -0.68 -0.06
N ALA A 80 -15.84 -0.23 0.51
CA ALA A 80 -15.73 0.03 1.95
C ALA A 80 -16.79 1.03 2.41
N SER A 81 -17.05 2.08 1.62
CA SER A 81 -18.05 3.11 1.90
C SER A 81 -19.51 2.68 1.64
N ARG A 82 -19.79 1.40 1.38
CA ARG A 82 -21.14 0.91 1.00
C ARG A 82 -21.57 -0.33 1.75
N SER A 83 -20.66 -1.06 2.37
CA SER A 83 -20.94 -2.36 2.97
C SER A 83 -20.62 -2.37 4.46
N ARG A 84 -21.67 -2.43 5.29
CA ARG A 84 -21.55 -2.62 6.75
C ARG A 84 -20.81 -3.90 7.16
N ARG A 85 -20.69 -4.88 6.27
CA ARG A 85 -19.89 -6.09 6.53
C ARG A 85 -18.43 -5.92 6.16
N ILE A 86 -18.09 -5.07 5.18
CA ILE A 86 -16.68 -4.72 4.96
C ILE A 86 -16.15 -3.99 6.20
N GLU A 87 -16.96 -3.13 6.84
CA GLU A 87 -16.59 -2.52 8.12
C GLU A 87 -16.13 -3.59 9.14
N SER A 88 -16.81 -4.75 9.23
CA SER A 88 -16.37 -5.83 10.12
C SER A 88 -15.07 -6.55 9.72
N LEU A 89 -14.58 -6.32 8.50
CA LEU A 89 -13.34 -6.89 7.97
C LEU A 89 -12.14 -5.94 8.08
N VAL A 90 -12.40 -4.67 8.41
CA VAL A 90 -11.36 -3.68 8.63
C VAL A 90 -11.31 -3.35 10.12
N ALA A 91 -10.12 -3.02 10.63
CA ALA A 91 -9.98 -2.68 12.04
C ALA A 91 -10.89 -1.50 12.43
N ASP A 92 -11.39 -1.48 13.68
CA ASP A 92 -12.36 -0.49 14.17
C ASP A 92 -11.92 0.96 13.94
N ASP A 93 -10.61 1.23 14.01
CA ASP A 93 -10.01 2.54 13.74
C ASP A 93 -10.09 2.95 12.26
N VAL A 94 -10.03 1.98 11.34
CA VAL A 94 -10.26 2.20 9.91
C VAL A 94 -11.75 2.41 9.64
N VAL A 95 -12.63 1.68 10.32
CA VAL A 95 -14.09 1.90 10.25
C VAL A 95 -14.47 3.29 10.74
N GLU A 96 -13.91 3.73 11.88
CA GLU A 96 -14.10 5.07 12.41
C GLU A 96 -13.59 6.13 11.42
N THR A 97 -12.47 5.86 10.76
CA THR A 97 -11.93 6.75 9.71
C THR A 97 -12.86 6.80 8.49
N ILE A 98 -13.33 5.66 7.99
CA ILE A 98 -14.29 5.59 6.87
C ILE A 98 -15.56 6.37 7.23
N SER A 99 -16.09 6.15 8.43
CA SER A 99 -17.33 6.78 8.92
C SER A 99 -17.19 8.29 9.12
N SER A 100 -16.03 8.74 9.63
CA SER A 100 -15.70 10.16 9.79
C SER A 100 -15.65 10.88 8.44
N ILE A 101 -15.07 10.22 7.44
CA ILE A 101 -15.03 10.72 6.07
C ILE A 101 -16.43 10.85 5.47
N GLU A 102 -17.29 9.83 5.62
CA GLU A 102 -18.65 9.87 5.10
C GLU A 102 -19.51 10.95 5.75
N THR A 103 -19.37 11.12 7.07
CA THR A 103 -20.13 12.09 7.85
C THR A 103 -19.73 13.53 7.57
N GLN A 104 -18.47 13.79 7.22
CA GLN A 104 -18.00 15.13 6.88
C GLN A 104 -18.49 15.62 5.52
N ARG A 105 -19.04 14.77 4.63
CA ARG A 105 -19.43 15.09 3.22
C ARG A 105 -18.35 15.75 2.36
N GLU A 106 -17.21 16.09 2.95
CA GLU A 106 -15.96 16.38 2.30
C GLU A 106 -15.36 15.02 1.97
N LEU A 107 -15.58 14.57 0.73
CA LEU A 107 -14.82 13.48 0.13
C LEU A 107 -13.35 13.66 0.54
N PRO A 108 -12.62 12.60 0.97
CA PRO A 108 -11.19 12.74 1.16
C PRO A 108 -10.63 13.26 -0.15
N LEU A 109 -10.04 14.44 -0.10
CA LEU A 109 -9.42 15.05 -1.27
C LEU A 109 -8.31 14.12 -1.75
N GLY A 110 -8.66 13.34 -2.77
CA GLY A 110 -7.78 12.37 -3.40
C GLY A 110 -8.46 11.02 -3.62
N LEU A 111 -9.50 10.97 -4.48
CA LEU A 111 -9.99 9.75 -5.11
C LEU A 111 -11.01 10.14 -6.22
N ASP A 112 -10.51 10.13 -7.46
CA ASP A 112 -11.25 10.11 -8.73
C ASP A 112 -12.02 11.33 -9.26
N LEU A 113 -11.64 12.56 -8.92
CA LEU A 113 -11.82 13.70 -9.85
C LEU A 113 -10.66 14.69 -9.70
N LEU A 114 -9.52 14.44 -10.35
CA LEU A 114 -8.56 15.52 -10.57
C LEU A 114 -9.12 16.43 -11.68
N PRO A 115 -9.25 17.73 -11.39
CA PRO A 115 -8.21 18.64 -11.81
C PRO A 115 -7.35 19.01 -10.61
N VAL A 116 -6.04 18.78 -10.75
CA VAL A 116 -5.04 19.43 -9.91
C VAL A 116 -5.22 20.96 -10.01
N PRO A 117 -4.73 21.72 -9.04
CA PRO A 117 -5.38 22.16 -7.81
C PRO A 117 -6.12 23.50 -7.99
N LYS A 118 -7.20 23.73 -7.22
CA LYS A 118 -7.39 25.11 -6.73
C LYS A 118 -6.33 25.31 -5.65
N GLU A 119 -5.50 26.32 -5.83
CA GLU A 119 -4.42 26.72 -4.91
C GLU A 119 -4.84 26.53 -3.44
N GLY A 120 -4.08 25.72 -2.69
CA GLY A 120 -4.20 25.64 -1.23
C GLY A 120 -4.93 24.44 -0.62
N ALA A 121 -5.42 23.48 -1.40
CA ALA A 121 -6.06 22.28 -0.83
C ALA A 121 -5.02 21.26 -0.31
N ARG A 122 -5.05 20.99 1.01
CA ARG A 122 -4.16 20.09 1.76
C ARG A 122 -4.76 18.68 1.83
N SER A 123 -4.00 17.64 1.47
CA SER A 123 -4.40 16.25 1.69
C SER A 123 -3.68 15.70 2.91
N ILE A 124 -4.45 15.40 3.96
CA ILE A 124 -3.96 14.78 5.20
C ILE A 124 -4.22 13.28 5.09
N PHE A 125 -3.18 12.48 4.82
CA PHE A 125 -3.26 11.04 5.04
C PHE A 125 -3.09 10.76 6.53
N PRO A 126 -3.95 9.94 7.16
CA PRO A 126 -3.81 9.65 8.58
C PRO A 126 -2.46 8.98 8.86
N ILE A 127 -1.65 9.66 9.67
CA ILE A 127 -0.43 9.08 10.23
C ILE A 127 -0.87 8.06 11.29
N PRO A 128 -0.23 6.87 11.37
CA PRO A 128 -0.46 5.93 12.47
C PRO A 128 -0.50 6.65 13.83
N ARG A 129 -1.55 6.41 14.63
CA ARG A 129 -1.46 6.68 16.06
C ARG A 129 -0.66 5.53 16.66
N ASN A 130 0.60 5.79 17.02
CA ASN A 130 1.43 4.98 17.92
C ASN A 130 0.97 3.52 18.12
N SER A 131 1.48 2.57 17.33
CA SER A 131 1.64 1.18 17.77
C SER A 131 2.80 1.10 18.78
N GLN A 132 2.65 1.82 19.89
CA GLN A 132 3.36 1.52 21.11
C GLN A 132 2.58 0.39 21.82
N SER A 133 3.26 -0.75 21.96
CA SER A 133 3.02 -1.82 22.94
C SER A 133 2.45 -3.14 22.41
N ARG A 134 3.38 -4.13 22.38
CA ARG A 134 3.24 -5.57 22.66
C ARG A 134 2.77 -6.52 21.54
N ALA A 135 3.73 -7.28 21.00
CA ALA A 135 3.79 -8.74 21.22
C ALA A 135 5.19 -9.33 20.88
N HIS A 136 5.88 -9.78 21.93
CA HIS A 136 6.93 -10.81 22.03
C HIS A 136 7.93 -11.10 20.89
N GLY A 137 9.22 -10.81 21.17
CA GLY A 137 10.33 -11.73 20.84
C GLY A 137 11.45 -11.14 19.97
N ALA A 138 12.60 -10.86 20.60
CA ALA A 138 13.89 -10.45 20.01
C ALA A 138 13.94 -9.05 19.36
N ALA A 139 13.95 -8.03 20.22
CA ALA A 139 14.31 -6.67 19.87
C ALA A 139 15.76 -6.60 19.34
N SER A 140 15.94 -6.02 18.15
CA SER A 140 17.22 -5.46 17.74
C SER A 140 17.37 -4.10 18.45
N PRO A 141 18.42 -3.88 19.26
CA PRO A 141 18.49 -2.74 20.19
C PRO A 141 18.75 -1.36 19.55
N ASN A 142 18.77 -1.21 18.22
CA ASN A 142 19.20 0.03 17.54
C ASN A 142 18.21 0.61 16.49
N SER A 143 16.93 0.22 16.47
CA SER A 143 15.97 0.88 15.57
C SER A 143 14.94 1.72 16.35
N ASP A 144 15.31 2.95 16.71
CA ASP A 144 14.42 3.99 17.28
C ASP A 144 13.45 4.58 16.24
N LEU A 145 12.99 3.78 15.27
CA LEU A 145 12.09 4.25 14.23
C LEU A 145 10.63 3.94 14.57
N PRO A 146 9.71 4.89 14.34
CA PRO A 146 8.31 4.70 14.65
C PRO A 146 7.72 3.57 13.81
N SER A 147 6.99 2.68 14.49
CA SER A 147 6.18 1.62 13.93
C SER A 147 5.25 2.11 12.81
N LEU A 148 5.24 1.45 11.66
CA LEU A 148 4.19 1.62 10.63
C LEU A 148 3.17 0.48 10.81
N PRO A 149 1.91 0.82 11.14
CA PRO A 149 0.89 0.87 10.08
C PRO A 149 -0.15 2.01 10.21
N GLY A 150 -0.52 2.67 9.11
CA GLY A 150 -1.47 3.81 9.11
C GLY A 150 -2.37 3.81 7.88
N VAL A 151 -3.55 4.42 8.00
CA VAL A 151 -4.66 4.38 7.03
C VAL A 151 -4.19 4.44 5.58
N GLY A 152 -4.57 3.42 4.81
CA GLY A 152 -3.98 3.09 3.51
C GLY A 152 -3.48 1.65 3.42
N GLU A 153 -3.78 0.78 4.39
CA GLU A 153 -3.27 -0.60 4.40
C GLU A 153 -4.25 -1.62 3.86
N LEU A 154 -5.55 -1.41 4.05
CA LEU A 154 -6.59 -2.32 3.58
C LEU A 154 -7.54 -1.66 2.59
N ILE A 155 -7.33 -0.38 2.26
CA ILE A 155 -8.17 0.38 1.34
C ILE A 155 -7.40 0.74 0.07
N SER A 156 -7.86 0.25 -1.07
CA SER A 156 -7.34 0.62 -2.37
C SER A 156 -7.80 2.03 -2.74
N THR A 157 -6.83 2.85 -3.15
CA THR A 157 -7.00 4.26 -3.55
C THR A 157 -7.06 4.44 -5.07
N HIS A 158 -6.91 3.34 -5.82
CA HIS A 158 -7.03 3.36 -7.26
C HIS A 158 -7.83 2.14 -7.71
N ILE A 159 -9.04 2.39 -8.20
CA ILE A 159 -9.85 1.35 -8.83
C ILE A 159 -9.30 1.17 -10.23
N ALA A 160 -8.59 0.06 -10.48
CA ALA A 160 -8.16 -0.26 -11.84
C ALA A 160 -9.39 -0.20 -12.76
N PRO A 161 -9.35 0.60 -13.85
CA PRO A 161 -10.51 0.72 -14.72
C PRO A 161 -10.83 -0.67 -15.25
N VAL A 162 -12.05 -1.13 -14.97
CA VAL A 162 -12.60 -2.34 -15.58
C VAL A 162 -12.44 -2.15 -17.09
N GLY A 163 -11.69 -3.03 -17.75
CA GLY A 163 -11.32 -2.89 -19.16
C GLY A 163 -12.52 -2.50 -20.02
N LYS A 164 -12.28 -1.63 -21.01
CA LYS A 164 -13.32 -0.97 -21.82
C LYS A 164 -14.32 -1.92 -22.50
N ASP A 165 -14.01 -3.21 -22.60
CA ASP A 165 -14.70 -4.12 -23.50
C ASP A 165 -15.69 -5.08 -22.84
N ASN A 166 -15.86 -5.10 -21.50
CA ASN A 166 -16.87 -5.98 -20.87
C ASN A 166 -17.62 -5.30 -19.72
N ALA A 167 -18.75 -4.67 -20.07
CA ALA A 167 -19.76 -4.24 -19.10
C ALA A 167 -20.30 -5.40 -18.23
N SER A 168 -20.08 -6.66 -18.64
CA SER A 168 -20.48 -7.89 -17.93
C SER A 168 -19.47 -8.41 -16.90
N THR A 169 -18.21 -7.93 -16.90
CA THR A 169 -17.21 -8.27 -15.87
C THR A 169 -16.98 -7.10 -14.91
N ARG A 170 -18.07 -6.51 -14.41
CA ARG A 170 -18.02 -5.74 -13.16
C ARG A 170 -17.84 -6.72 -11.99
N ALA A 171 -16.67 -7.35 -11.89
CA ALA A 171 -16.26 -7.88 -10.61
C ALA A 171 -16.19 -6.68 -9.66
N ALA A 172 -17.06 -6.65 -8.66
CA ALA A 172 -17.11 -5.55 -7.70
C ALA A 172 -15.80 -5.49 -6.91
N LEU A 173 -15.16 -6.66 -6.69
CA LEU A 173 -13.93 -6.82 -5.95
C LEU A 173 -13.02 -7.83 -6.64
N ARG A 174 -11.75 -7.47 -6.88
CA ARG A 174 -10.71 -8.37 -7.38
C ARG A 174 -9.59 -8.44 -6.35
N LEU A 175 -9.32 -9.64 -5.81
CA LEU A 175 -8.32 -9.87 -4.77
C LEU A 175 -7.14 -10.70 -5.25
N ASN A 176 -5.91 -10.22 -5.02
CA ASN A 176 -4.70 -10.99 -5.28
C ASN A 176 -4.41 -11.95 -4.11
N VAL A 177 -4.63 -13.25 -4.31
CA VAL A 177 -4.53 -14.29 -3.26
C VAL A 177 -3.15 -14.36 -2.60
N ASN A 178 -2.10 -13.91 -3.29
CA ASN A 178 -0.73 -13.94 -2.80
C ASN A 178 -0.43 -12.79 -1.82
N THR A 179 -1.08 -11.66 -2.00
CA THR A 179 -0.76 -10.39 -1.31
C THR A 179 -1.92 -9.89 -0.46
N THR A 180 -3.14 -10.44 -0.59
CA THR A 180 -4.26 -10.14 0.33
C THR A 180 -3.98 -10.75 1.72
N PRO A 181 -4.18 -10.00 2.82
CA PRO A 181 -4.10 -10.57 4.16
C PRO A 181 -5.09 -11.72 4.34
N ARG A 182 -4.72 -12.74 5.11
CA ARG A 182 -5.48 -14.00 5.21
C ARG A 182 -6.93 -13.77 5.63
N ALA A 183 -7.15 -12.96 6.67
CA ALA A 183 -8.49 -12.68 7.19
C ALA A 183 -9.42 -12.07 6.13
N LEU A 184 -8.91 -11.09 5.34
CA LEU A 184 -9.68 -10.48 4.26
C LEU A 184 -9.97 -11.50 3.14
N LEU A 185 -9.01 -12.36 2.81
CA LEU A 185 -9.19 -13.36 1.77
C LEU A 185 -10.21 -14.44 2.17
N GLU A 186 -10.15 -14.93 3.41
CA GLU A 186 -11.10 -15.90 3.95
C GLU A 186 -12.52 -15.33 4.01
N ALA A 187 -12.69 -14.09 4.48
CA ALA A 187 -13.99 -13.44 4.51
C ALA A 187 -14.57 -13.18 3.11
N ALA A 188 -13.73 -12.80 2.15
CA ALA A 188 -14.16 -12.64 0.76
C ALA A 188 -14.57 -13.98 0.14
N ALA A 189 -13.85 -15.07 0.45
CA ALA A 189 -14.18 -16.41 -0.02
C ALA A 189 -15.48 -16.94 0.59
N GLU A 190 -15.70 -16.72 1.89
CA GLU A 190 -16.97 -17.03 2.57
C GLU A 190 -18.13 -16.28 1.92
N SER A 191 -17.97 -14.96 1.72
CA SER A 191 -18.97 -14.10 1.06
C SER A 191 -19.28 -14.52 -0.38
N ALA A 192 -18.31 -15.13 -1.06
CA ALA A 192 -18.43 -15.66 -2.41
C ALA A 192 -18.91 -17.13 -2.45
N GLN A 193 -19.07 -17.78 -1.29
CA GLN A 193 -19.34 -19.22 -1.17
C GLN A 193 -18.30 -20.09 -1.90
N VAL A 194 -17.03 -19.69 -1.83
CA VAL A 194 -15.88 -20.39 -2.44
C VAL A 194 -14.96 -20.92 -1.35
N SER A 195 -14.42 -22.13 -1.53
CA SER A 195 -13.37 -22.67 -0.67
C SER A 195 -11.97 -22.32 -1.21
N LEU A 196 -11.12 -21.76 -0.35
CA LEU A 196 -9.71 -21.53 -0.67
C LEU A 196 -8.91 -22.84 -0.52
N PRO A 197 -8.01 -23.17 -1.47
CA PRO A 197 -7.26 -24.41 -1.42
C PRO A 197 -6.13 -24.36 -0.37
N ASP A 198 -5.91 -25.41 0.40
CA ASP A 198 -4.81 -25.50 1.40
C ASP A 198 -3.41 -25.30 0.80
N ALA A 199 -3.27 -25.63 -0.49
CA ALA A 199 -2.04 -25.40 -1.26
C ALA A 199 -1.67 -23.90 -1.36
N LEU A 200 -2.64 -22.98 -1.27
CA LEU A 200 -2.41 -21.53 -1.20
C LEU A 200 -1.62 -21.18 0.05
N TRP A 201 -2.11 -21.61 1.22
CA TRP A 201 -1.48 -21.33 2.51
C TRP A 201 -0.11 -21.98 2.63
N THR A 202 0.02 -23.20 2.12
CA THR A 202 1.30 -23.91 2.04
C THR A 202 2.32 -23.18 1.17
N SER A 203 1.90 -22.57 0.06
CA SER A 203 2.77 -21.80 -0.84
C SER A 203 3.22 -20.50 -0.18
N ARG A 204 2.27 -19.76 0.40
CA ARG A 204 2.52 -18.52 1.15
C ARG A 204 3.45 -18.74 2.33
N GLY A 205 3.28 -19.81 3.11
CA GLY A 205 4.17 -20.16 4.23
C GLY A 205 5.61 -20.49 3.80
N LYS A 206 5.85 -20.70 2.50
CA LYS A 206 7.19 -20.87 1.91
C LYS A 206 7.67 -19.62 1.19
N ASN A 207 6.99 -18.48 1.35
CA ASN A 207 7.22 -17.24 0.61
C ASN A 207 7.22 -17.47 -0.91
N LYS A 208 6.34 -18.34 -1.41
CA LYS A 208 6.19 -18.62 -2.84
C LYS A 208 4.78 -18.22 -3.32
N PRO A 209 4.67 -17.59 -4.49
CA PRO A 209 3.36 -17.25 -5.04
C PRO A 209 2.60 -18.52 -5.42
N TYR A 210 1.34 -18.58 -5.03
CA TYR A 210 0.36 -19.52 -5.55
C TYR A 210 -0.07 -19.07 -6.95
N ARG A 211 0.05 -19.95 -7.94
CA ARG A 211 -0.16 -19.64 -9.38
C ARG A 211 -1.39 -20.31 -10.00
N GLN A 212 -2.08 -21.16 -9.25
CA GLN A 212 -3.26 -21.84 -9.76
C GLN A 212 -4.48 -20.90 -9.65
N ALA A 213 -5.43 -21.07 -10.56
CA ALA A 213 -6.66 -20.29 -10.55
C ALA A 213 -7.49 -20.64 -9.31
N VAL A 214 -7.99 -19.62 -8.62
CA VAL A 214 -9.01 -19.75 -7.58
C VAL A 214 -10.35 -19.34 -8.21
N PRO A 215 -11.39 -20.20 -8.18
CA PRO A 215 -12.70 -19.86 -8.71
C PRO A 215 -13.24 -18.58 -8.07
N GLY A 216 -13.78 -17.66 -8.88
CA GLY A 216 -14.55 -16.52 -8.36
C GLY A 216 -15.98 -16.94 -7.99
N GLY A 217 -16.70 -16.06 -7.30
CA GLY A 217 -18.09 -16.30 -6.91
C GLY A 217 -18.89 -15.01 -6.82
N ALA A 218 -20.22 -15.13 -6.96
CA ALA A 218 -21.12 -14.00 -6.74
C ALA A 218 -21.23 -13.72 -5.23
N SER A 219 -21.17 -12.46 -4.83
CA SER A 219 -21.45 -12.01 -3.47
C SER A 219 -22.74 -11.21 -3.46
N ALA A 220 -23.77 -11.73 -2.79
CA ALA A 220 -25.02 -11.02 -2.59
C ALA A 220 -24.82 -9.74 -1.76
N GLU A 221 -23.84 -9.76 -0.85
CA GLU A 221 -23.54 -8.68 0.10
C GLU A 221 -22.84 -7.49 -0.56
N LEU A 222 -21.95 -7.75 -1.52
CA LEU A 222 -21.26 -6.72 -2.28
C LEU A 222 -22.04 -6.28 -3.53
N GLY A 223 -23.19 -6.90 -3.81
CA GLY A 223 -23.99 -6.62 -5.00
C GLY A 223 -23.23 -6.88 -6.31
N GLY A 224 -22.28 -7.83 -6.31
CA GLY A 224 -21.41 -8.10 -7.46
C GLY A 224 -20.51 -9.34 -7.28
N THR A 225 -19.64 -9.57 -8.25
CA THR A 225 -18.75 -10.76 -8.25
C THR A 225 -17.44 -10.47 -7.52
N ILE A 226 -16.99 -11.41 -6.69
CA ILE A 226 -15.64 -11.46 -6.13
C ILE A 226 -14.79 -12.33 -7.06
N ALA A 227 -13.70 -11.76 -7.57
CA ALA A 227 -12.73 -12.45 -8.40
C ALA A 227 -11.39 -12.59 -7.67
N PHE A 228 -10.77 -13.75 -7.77
CA PHE A 228 -9.45 -14.01 -7.22
C PHE A 228 -8.41 -14.05 -8.34
N THR A 229 -7.26 -13.42 -8.12
CA THR A 229 -6.13 -13.36 -9.06
C THR A 229 -4.85 -13.77 -8.35
N SER A 230 -3.83 -14.21 -9.09
CA SER A 230 -2.50 -14.52 -8.55
C SER A 230 -1.45 -13.46 -8.87
N SER A 231 -1.84 -12.44 -9.62
CA SER A 231 -0.96 -11.36 -10.08
C SER A 231 -1.66 -10.02 -9.96
N SER A 232 -0.86 -8.97 -9.81
CA SER A 232 -1.31 -7.59 -9.78
C SER A 232 -0.79 -6.80 -10.97
N ASP A 233 -1.65 -5.89 -11.43
CA ASP A 233 -1.40 -4.89 -12.46
C ASP A 233 -1.39 -3.48 -11.87
N CYS A 234 -1.48 -3.34 -10.54
CA CYS A 234 -1.57 -2.04 -9.88
C CYS A 234 -0.98 -2.11 -8.45
N TRP A 235 0.02 -1.28 -8.19
CA TRP A 235 0.71 -1.19 -6.90
C TRP A 235 0.74 0.25 -6.43
N SER A 236 0.62 0.47 -5.13
CA SER A 236 0.91 1.76 -4.51
C SER A 236 2.21 1.70 -3.71
N PHE A 237 2.83 2.85 -3.57
CA PHE A 237 4.11 3.02 -2.93
C PHE A 237 4.04 4.22 -2.00
N ARG A 238 4.48 4.03 -0.76
CA ARG A 238 4.81 5.13 0.15
C ARG A 238 6.30 5.36 0.06
N ILE A 239 6.67 6.58 -0.30
CA ILE A 239 8.04 7.03 -0.39
C ILE A 239 8.23 8.04 0.73
N ASP A 240 9.13 7.77 1.66
CA ASP A 240 9.51 8.68 2.74
C ASP A 240 10.98 9.06 2.55
N ALA A 241 11.23 10.35 2.32
CA ALA A 241 12.57 10.90 2.23
C ALA A 241 12.87 11.74 3.47
N PHE A 242 14.02 11.50 4.07
CA PHE A 242 14.51 12.17 5.27
C PHE A 242 15.77 12.95 4.95
N VAL A 243 15.82 14.22 5.34
CA VAL A 243 17.02 15.05 5.32
C VAL A 243 17.14 15.67 6.70
N GLY A 244 17.92 15.01 7.57
CA GLY A 244 17.94 15.34 8.98
C GLY A 244 16.60 15.08 9.65
N VAL A 245 16.07 16.11 10.31
CA VAL A 245 14.74 16.08 10.95
C VAL A 245 13.61 16.33 9.96
N ALA A 246 13.91 16.84 8.77
CA ALA A 246 12.89 17.10 7.77
C ALA A 246 12.47 15.79 7.10
N ARG A 247 11.16 15.57 7.01
CA ARG A 247 10.55 14.44 6.30
C ARG A 247 9.66 14.98 5.19
N SER A 248 9.79 14.40 4.01
CA SER A 248 8.84 14.54 2.92
C SER A 248 8.34 13.16 2.51
N SER A 249 7.05 13.07 2.21
CA SER A 249 6.39 11.79 1.99
C SER A 249 5.49 11.86 0.77
N TRP A 250 5.38 10.76 0.02
CA TRP A 250 4.52 10.66 -1.15
C TRP A 250 3.81 9.31 -1.20
N TRP A 251 2.59 9.33 -1.73
CA TRP A 251 1.88 8.15 -2.18
C TRP A 251 1.89 8.11 -3.70
N VAL A 252 2.43 7.05 -4.29
CA VAL A 252 2.53 6.88 -5.74
C VAL A 252 1.84 5.59 -6.12
N VAL A 253 0.91 5.64 -7.06
CA VAL A 253 0.29 4.45 -7.66
C VAL A 253 0.88 4.23 -9.04
N LEU A 254 1.42 3.03 -9.27
CA LEU A 254 1.82 2.56 -10.59
C LEU A 254 0.86 1.50 -11.09
N ARG A 255 0.50 1.60 -12.37
CA ARG A 255 -0.29 0.62 -13.09
C ARG A 255 0.53 0.02 -14.22
N ARG A 256 0.27 -1.23 -14.56
CA ARG A 256 0.80 -1.85 -15.76
C ARG A 256 -0.02 -1.39 -16.97
N GLY A 257 0.62 -0.66 -17.87
CA GLY A 257 0.11 -0.30 -19.19
C GLY A 257 0.73 -1.14 -20.31
N GLU A 258 0.46 -0.77 -21.56
CA GLU A 258 0.99 -1.48 -22.74
C GLU A 258 2.53 -1.43 -22.83
N ARG A 259 3.13 -0.34 -22.35
CA ARG A 259 4.57 -0.07 -22.45
C ARG A 259 5.34 -0.38 -21.16
N GLY A 260 4.71 -1.02 -20.18
CA GLY A 260 5.28 -1.27 -18.85
C GLY A 260 4.56 -0.49 -17.75
N TRP A 261 5.25 -0.22 -16.65
CA TRP A 261 4.68 0.46 -15.49
C TRP A 261 4.61 1.98 -15.67
N GLU A 262 3.41 2.52 -15.55
CA GLU A 262 3.10 3.96 -15.66
C GLU A 262 2.59 4.51 -14.32
N ILE A 263 2.89 5.77 -14.02
CA ILE A 263 2.37 6.45 -12.83
C ILE A 263 0.90 6.78 -13.10
N ALA A 264 0.00 6.15 -12.36
CA ALA A 264 -1.42 6.43 -12.39
C ALA A 264 -1.80 7.57 -11.44
N GLN A 265 -1.11 7.68 -10.31
CA GLN A 265 -1.38 8.69 -9.28
C GLN A 265 -0.09 9.04 -8.54
N ARG A 266 0.06 10.31 -8.17
CA ARG A 266 1.13 10.78 -7.28
C ARG A 266 0.55 11.86 -6.37
N ILE A 267 0.55 11.62 -5.06
CA ILE A 267 0.02 12.54 -4.06
C ILE A 267 1.11 12.85 -3.02
N PRO A 268 1.47 14.12 -2.79
CA PRO A 268 2.29 14.48 -1.65
C PRO A 268 1.52 14.25 -0.34
N ILE A 269 2.16 13.62 0.63
CA ILE A 269 1.64 13.44 1.98
C ILE A 269 2.18 14.60 2.82
N VAL A 270 1.32 15.58 3.10
CA VAL A 270 1.70 16.73 3.91
C VAL A 270 1.50 16.38 5.39
N THR A 271 2.59 16.36 6.15
CA THR A 271 2.54 16.26 7.60
C THR A 271 2.45 17.68 8.18
N GLU A 272 1.31 18.06 8.75
CA GLU A 272 1.25 19.30 9.53
C GLU A 272 2.09 19.14 10.80
N PRO A 273 2.94 20.12 11.15
CA PRO A 273 3.60 20.12 12.45
C PRO A 273 2.50 20.20 13.52
N ARG A 274 2.52 19.26 14.48
CA ARG A 274 1.64 19.35 15.65
C ARG A 274 2.09 20.55 16.48
N GLU A 275 1.19 21.53 16.62
CA GLU A 275 1.29 22.60 17.63
C GLU A 275 1.08 22.05 19.05
#